data_AF-A0A3R9L9F4-F1
#
_entry.id   AF-A0A3R9L9F4-F1
#
_cell.length_a   1.000
_cell.length_b   1.000
_cell.length_c   1.000
_cell.angle_alpha   90.00
_cell.angle_beta   90.00
_cell.angle_gamma   90.00
#
_symmetry.space_group_name_H-M   'P 1'
#
loop_
_entity.id
_entity.type
_entity.pdbx_description
1 polymer ?
#
loop_
_entity_poly.entity_id
_entity_poly.type
_entity_poly.pdbx_seq_one_letter_code
_entity_poly.pdbx_strand_id
1 'polypeptide(L)'
;METENTVSIWIGNFADQSQLDHYLQIRYDEDGEAVPSQFLIENGIDLDDIDDDWLEAQVDDRNHSNLEQMLKGASYEQTILRNLKEEGIKTVIPPSNTIILLYNYDYSDNEIAMGNTRFLGTVRYKET
;
A
#
# COMPACT_ATOMS: atom_id res chain seq x y z
N MET A 1 6.06 9.44 6.43
CA MET A 1 5.64 10.35 7.52
C MET A 1 4.14 10.50 7.44
N GLU A 2 3.47 10.60 8.60
CA GLU A 2 2.03 10.87 8.67
C GLU A 2 1.68 12.17 7.92
N THR A 3 0.56 12.17 7.21
CA THR A 3 0.06 13.33 6.46
C THR A 3 -1.45 13.22 6.25
N GLU A 4 -2.11 14.30 5.87
CA GLU A 4 -3.54 14.25 5.57
C GLU A 4 -3.82 14.06 4.09
N ASN A 5 -4.81 13.23 3.77
CA ASN A 5 -5.42 13.10 2.45
C ASN A 5 -4.49 12.57 1.34
N THR A 6 -3.37 11.95 1.69
CA THR A 6 -2.51 11.22 0.74
C THR A 6 -2.61 9.72 0.91
N VAL A 7 -2.28 8.98 -0.14
CA VAL A 7 -2.19 7.53 -0.12
C VAL A 7 -0.90 7.11 -0.77
N SER A 8 -0.11 6.33 -0.03
CA SER A 8 1.08 5.65 -0.53
C SER A 8 0.68 4.28 -1.08
N ILE A 9 1.22 3.92 -2.25
CA ILE A 9 0.73 2.77 -3.03
C ILE A 9 1.87 1.78 -3.29
N TRP A 10 1.62 0.53 -2.96
CA TRP A 10 2.51 -0.59 -3.28
C TRP A 10 1.79 -1.65 -4.09
N ILE A 11 2.57 -2.39 -4.88
CA ILE A 11 2.16 -3.64 -5.52
C ILE A 11 3.00 -4.80 -5.01
N GLY A 12 2.46 -6.01 -5.06
CA GLY A 12 3.15 -7.22 -4.64
C GLY A 12 2.65 -8.47 -5.34
N ASN A 13 3.20 -9.63 -4.93
CA ASN A 13 2.73 -10.94 -5.35
C ASN A 13 2.56 -11.85 -4.12
N PHE A 14 1.32 -12.23 -3.82
CA PHE A 14 0.98 -13.09 -2.70
C PHE A 14 0.16 -14.30 -3.18
N ALA A 15 0.31 -15.44 -2.52
CA ALA A 15 -0.38 -16.68 -2.87
C ALA A 15 -1.90 -16.56 -2.68
N ASP A 16 -2.32 -15.91 -1.60
CA ASP A 16 -3.71 -15.71 -1.21
C ASP A 16 -3.83 -14.56 -0.19
N GLN A 17 -5.07 -14.19 0.13
CA GLN A 17 -5.37 -13.15 1.10
C GLN A 17 -4.80 -13.46 2.49
N SER A 18 -4.78 -14.73 2.92
CA SER A 18 -4.25 -15.08 4.25
C SER A 18 -2.74 -14.86 4.34
N GLN A 19 -1.99 -15.08 3.26
CA GLN A 19 -0.57 -14.74 3.21
C GLN A 19 -0.35 -13.22 3.29
N LEU A 20 -1.18 -12.43 2.59
CA LEU A 20 -1.14 -10.98 2.66
C LEU A 20 -1.47 -10.48 4.07
N ASP A 21 -2.57 -10.96 4.66
CA ASP A 21 -2.99 -10.59 6.01
C ASP A 21 -1.88 -10.86 7.03
N HIS A 22 -1.21 -12.01 6.93
CA HIS A 22 -0.08 -12.34 7.80
C HIS A 22 1.10 -11.37 7.64
N TYR A 23 1.37 -10.94 6.40
CA TYR A 23 2.47 -10.01 6.09
C TYR A 23 2.19 -8.59 6.59
N LEU A 24 0.92 -8.18 6.60
CA LEU A 24 0.46 -6.87 7.07
C LEU A 24 0.15 -6.82 8.56
N GLN A 25 0.01 -7.99 9.22
CA GLN A 25 -0.45 -8.08 10.61
C GLN A 25 0.49 -7.37 11.60
N ILE A 26 -0.05 -6.35 12.27
CA ILE A 26 0.51 -5.80 13.51
C ILE A 26 0.08 -6.72 14.65
N ARG A 27 1.02 -7.10 15.50
CA ARG A 27 0.78 -8.01 16.64
C ARG A 27 0.99 -7.26 17.94
N TYR A 28 0.46 -7.81 19.03
CA TYR A 28 0.77 -7.34 20.37
C TYR A 28 1.55 -8.42 21.09
N ASP A 29 2.64 -8.03 21.75
CA ASP A 29 3.45 -8.93 22.56
C ASP A 29 2.80 -9.22 23.92
N GLU A 30 3.52 -9.93 24.80
CA GLU A 30 3.00 -10.32 26.12
C GLU A 30 2.74 -9.13 27.05
N ASP A 31 3.41 -7.99 26.81
CA ASP A 31 3.25 -6.76 27.55
C ASP A 31 2.13 -5.88 26.95
N GLY A 32 1.55 -6.30 25.82
CA GLY A 32 0.53 -5.57 25.09
C GLY A 32 1.11 -4.48 24.19
N GLU A 33 2.43 -4.47 23.97
CA GLU A 33 3.08 -3.51 23.10
C GLU A 33 2.92 -3.92 21.64
N ALA A 34 2.65 -2.94 20.78
CA ALA A 34 2.44 -3.19 19.36
C ALA A 34 3.79 -3.48 18.67
N VAL A 35 3.82 -4.57 17.91
CA VAL A 35 4.98 -5.04 17.16
C VAL A 35 4.72 -4.78 15.67
N PRO A 36 5.62 -4.07 14.97
CA PRO A 36 5.42 -3.72 13.58
C PRO A 36 5.32 -4.97 12.69
N SER A 37 4.46 -4.90 11.68
CA SER A 37 4.33 -5.98 10.71
C SER A 37 5.57 -6.09 9.81
N GLN A 38 5.69 -7.23 9.11
CA GLN A 38 6.80 -7.42 8.18
C GLN A 38 6.81 -6.36 7.09
N PHE A 39 5.64 -5.93 6.62
CA PHE A 39 5.50 -4.83 5.68
C PHE A 39 6.12 -3.52 6.20
N LEU A 40 5.83 -3.13 7.44
CA LEU A 40 6.35 -1.90 8.01
C LEU A 40 7.87 -1.96 8.19
N ILE A 41 8.38 -3.09 8.70
CA ILE A 41 9.82 -3.32 8.88
C ILE A 41 10.54 -3.25 7.53
N GLU A 42 10.04 -3.95 6.51
CA GLU A 42 10.66 -3.98 5.19
C GLU A 42 10.61 -2.64 4.47
N ASN A 43 9.61 -1.80 4.78
CA ASN A 43 9.49 -0.47 4.19
C ASN A 43 10.04 0.64 5.10
N GLY A 44 10.62 0.33 6.26
CA GLY A 44 11.12 1.34 7.20
C GLY A 44 10.04 2.32 7.67
N ILE A 45 8.79 1.87 7.72
CA ILE A 45 7.66 2.66 8.18
C ILE A 45 7.59 2.53 9.70
N ASP A 46 7.60 3.66 10.39
CA ASP A 46 7.40 3.69 11.83
C ASP A 46 5.94 3.32 12.15
N LEU A 47 5.76 2.42 13.11
CA LEU A 47 4.43 1.99 13.55
C LEU A 47 3.68 3.14 14.20
N ASP A 48 4.40 4.06 14.85
CA ASP A 48 3.81 5.23 15.53
C ASP A 48 3.33 6.31 14.53
N ASP A 49 3.75 6.24 13.25
CA ASP A 49 3.36 7.18 12.20
C ASP A 49 2.10 6.75 11.43
N ILE A 50 1.52 5.61 11.77
CA ILE A 50 0.37 5.05 11.05
C ILE A 50 -0.76 4.65 12.00
N ASP A 51 -1.96 4.60 11.45
CA ASP A 51 -3.12 4.00 12.07
C ASP A 51 -3.54 2.81 11.19
N ASP A 52 -3.66 1.63 11.77
CA ASP A 52 -3.87 0.37 11.05
C ASP A 52 -5.23 0.31 10.36
N ASP A 53 -6.21 1.09 10.82
CA ASP A 53 -7.50 1.27 10.13
C ASP A 53 -7.35 2.00 8.78
N TRP A 54 -6.20 2.64 8.51
CA TRP A 54 -5.90 3.33 7.24
C TRP A 54 -5.10 2.45 6.26
N LEU A 55 -4.92 1.18 6.56
CA LEU A 55 -4.32 0.20 5.66
C LEU A 55 -5.41 -0.57 4.91
N GLU A 56 -5.46 -0.41 3.59
CA GLU A 56 -6.33 -1.19 2.71
C GLU A 56 -5.49 -2.05 1.77
N ALA A 57 -5.80 -3.34 1.67
CA ALA A 57 -5.05 -4.23 0.79
C ALA A 57 -5.93 -5.37 0.28
N GLN A 58 -5.64 -5.83 -0.94
CA GLN A 58 -6.37 -6.92 -1.57
C GLN A 58 -5.47 -7.77 -2.46
N VAL A 59 -5.77 -9.07 -2.52
CA VAL A 59 -5.20 -10.03 -3.48
C VAL A 59 -6.25 -10.38 -4.54
N ASP A 60 -5.86 -10.35 -5.81
CA ASP A 60 -6.64 -10.86 -6.94
C ASP A 60 -6.21 -12.30 -7.29
N ASP A 61 -7.14 -13.10 -7.80
CA ASP A 61 -6.90 -14.47 -8.24
C ASP A 61 -5.93 -14.56 -9.44
N ARG A 62 -5.66 -13.44 -10.11
CA ARG A 62 -4.73 -13.37 -11.24
C ARG A 62 -3.84 -12.13 -11.19
N ASN A 63 -2.70 -12.23 -11.85
CA ASN A 63 -1.81 -11.09 -12.05
C ASN A 63 -2.38 -10.10 -13.08
N HIS A 64 -2.21 -8.82 -12.80
CA HIS A 64 -2.46 -7.70 -13.71
C HIS A 64 -1.18 -6.91 -13.95
N SER A 65 -1.10 -6.27 -15.12
CA SER A 65 0.03 -5.39 -15.48
C SER A 65 -0.36 -3.92 -15.59
N ASN A 66 -1.49 -3.54 -14.97
CA ASN A 66 -1.95 -2.16 -14.92
C ASN A 66 -2.66 -1.84 -13.60
N LEU A 67 -2.48 -0.61 -13.13
CA LEU A 67 -3.08 -0.13 -11.87
C LEU A 67 -4.60 -0.01 -11.92
N GLU A 68 -5.19 0.18 -13.10
CA GLU A 68 -6.65 0.32 -13.24
C GLU A 68 -7.38 -0.97 -12.86
N GLN A 69 -6.82 -2.14 -13.18
CA GLN A 69 -7.35 -3.41 -12.69
C GLN A 69 -7.03 -3.64 -11.21
N MET A 70 -5.82 -3.30 -10.77
CA MET A 70 -5.38 -3.52 -9.39
C MET A 70 -6.18 -2.70 -8.36
N LEU A 71 -6.51 -1.44 -8.69
CA LEU A 71 -7.27 -0.53 -7.82
C LEU A 71 -8.77 -0.79 -7.85
N LYS A 72 -9.26 -1.73 -8.66
CA LYS A 72 -10.68 -1.96 -8.80
C LYS A 72 -11.31 -2.39 -7.48
N GLY A 73 -12.32 -1.65 -7.04
CA GLY A 73 -13.02 -1.89 -5.77
C GLY A 73 -12.37 -1.22 -4.56
N ALA A 74 -11.21 -0.57 -4.73
CA ALA A 74 -10.52 0.09 -3.64
C ALA A 74 -11.18 1.42 -3.24
N SER A 75 -10.98 1.85 -2.00
CA SER A 75 -11.44 3.17 -1.55
C SER A 75 -10.81 4.27 -2.39
N TYR A 76 -11.63 5.24 -2.81
CA TYR A 76 -11.21 6.39 -3.63
C TYR A 76 -10.58 6.00 -4.99
N GLU A 77 -10.85 4.80 -5.51
CA GLU A 77 -10.32 4.26 -6.79
C GLU A 77 -10.23 5.33 -7.89
N GLN A 78 -11.33 6.04 -8.17
CA GLN A 78 -11.38 7.02 -9.26
C GLN A 78 -10.46 8.23 -9.02
N THR A 79 -10.41 8.75 -7.79
CA THR A 79 -9.56 9.90 -7.43
C THR A 79 -8.09 9.51 -7.46
N ILE A 80 -7.75 8.33 -6.93
CA ILE A 80 -6.39 7.80 -6.93
C ILE A 80 -5.91 7.60 -8.38
N LEU A 81 -6.71 6.94 -9.23
CA LEU A 81 -6.36 6.71 -10.64
C LEU A 81 -6.18 8.01 -11.42
N ARG A 82 -7.04 9.01 -11.17
CA ARG A 82 -6.90 10.33 -11.79
C ARG A 82 -5.58 10.98 -11.38
N ASN A 83 -5.30 11.03 -10.08
CA ASN A 83 -4.14 11.76 -9.57
C ASN A 83 -2.81 11.06 -9.89
N LEU A 84 -2.79 9.72 -9.95
CA LEU A 84 -1.65 8.96 -10.49
C LEU A 84 -1.29 9.40 -11.92
N LYS A 85 -2.30 9.60 -12.77
CA LYS A 85 -2.09 10.05 -14.15
C LYS A 85 -1.62 11.51 -14.22
N GLU A 86 -2.17 12.39 -13.38
CA GLU A 86 -1.80 13.81 -13.30
C GLU A 86 -0.34 13.99 -12.82
N GLU A 87 0.09 13.20 -11.84
CA GLU A 87 1.47 13.19 -11.32
C GLU A 87 2.47 12.45 -12.24
N GLY A 88 2.00 11.89 -13.36
CA GLY A 88 2.86 11.17 -14.31
C GLY A 88 3.40 9.83 -13.79
N ILE A 89 2.80 9.27 -12.73
CA ILE A 89 3.16 7.95 -12.21
C ILE A 89 2.71 6.89 -13.22
N LYS A 90 3.62 5.96 -13.55
CA LYS A 90 3.35 4.93 -14.56
C LYS A 90 2.26 3.98 -14.07
N THR A 91 1.14 3.94 -14.77
CA THR A 91 0.05 3.00 -14.50
C THR A 91 0.27 1.62 -15.08
N VAL A 92 1.25 1.46 -15.98
CA VAL A 92 1.74 0.16 -16.45
C VAL A 92 2.78 -0.35 -15.46
N ILE A 93 2.51 -1.50 -14.86
CA ILE A 93 3.29 -2.09 -13.78
C ILE A 93 3.75 -3.50 -14.15
N PRO A 94 4.79 -4.05 -13.47
CA PRO A 94 5.06 -5.48 -13.55
C PRO A 94 3.83 -6.33 -13.20
N PRO A 95 3.71 -7.56 -13.72
CA PRO A 95 2.67 -8.49 -13.30
C PRO A 95 2.64 -8.65 -11.77
N SER A 96 1.50 -8.30 -11.19
CA SER A 96 1.24 -8.33 -9.75
C SER A 96 -0.21 -8.70 -9.49
N ASN A 97 -0.49 -9.41 -8.41
CA ASN A 97 -1.85 -9.70 -7.97
C ASN A 97 -2.24 -9.00 -6.66
N THR A 98 -1.35 -8.22 -6.06
CA THR A 98 -1.63 -7.54 -4.80
C THR A 98 -1.42 -6.04 -4.91
N ILE A 99 -2.34 -5.28 -4.31
CA ILE A 99 -2.19 -3.86 -4.06
C ILE A 99 -2.33 -3.60 -2.56
N ILE A 100 -1.50 -2.70 -2.05
CA ILE A 100 -1.52 -2.21 -0.67
C ILE A 100 -1.58 -0.69 -0.74
N LEU A 101 -2.51 -0.11 0.00
CA LEU A 101 -2.80 1.31 0.09
C LEU A 101 -2.67 1.71 1.55
N LEU A 102 -1.72 2.59 1.84
CA LEU A 102 -1.59 3.19 3.16
C LEU A 102 -2.05 4.64 3.06
N TYR A 103 -3.24 4.92 3.58
CA TYR A 103 -3.81 6.25 3.60
C TYR A 103 -3.20 7.09 4.73
N ASN A 104 -3.28 8.41 4.56
CA ASN A 104 -2.73 9.41 5.47
C ASN A 104 -1.23 9.23 5.79
N TYR A 105 -0.50 8.70 4.82
CA TYR A 105 0.94 8.51 4.95
C TYR A 105 1.63 8.89 3.65
N ASP A 106 2.63 9.76 3.75
CA ASP A 106 3.52 10.10 2.64
C ASP A 106 4.81 9.29 2.76
N TYR A 107 4.88 8.25 1.95
CA TYR A 107 6.10 7.50 1.71
C TYR A 107 6.89 8.23 0.62
N SER A 108 7.99 8.86 1.03
CA SER A 108 8.84 9.68 0.14
C SER A 108 10.15 9.00 -0.25
N ASP A 109 10.29 7.71 0.05
CA ASP A 109 11.48 6.95 -0.33
C ASP A 109 11.44 6.54 -1.80
N ASN A 110 12.53 6.79 -2.52
CA ASN A 110 12.65 6.53 -3.97
C ASN A 110 12.41 5.05 -4.28
N GLU A 111 11.55 4.70 -5.24
CA GLU A 111 11.26 3.34 -5.75
C GLU A 111 12.27 2.25 -5.30
N ILE A 112 12.08 1.66 -4.12
CA ILE A 112 12.81 0.47 -3.69
C ILE A 112 11.85 -0.71 -3.77
N ALA A 113 12.24 -1.74 -4.52
CA ALA A 113 11.64 -3.05 -4.33
C ALA A 113 12.23 -3.63 -3.04
N MET A 114 11.42 -3.71 -1.98
CA MET A 114 11.82 -4.29 -0.71
C MET A 114 10.96 -5.54 -0.44
N GLY A 115 11.64 -6.67 -0.31
CA GLY A 115 11.00 -7.98 -0.14
C GLY A 115 9.97 -8.30 -1.22
N ASN A 116 8.72 -8.54 -0.80
CA ASN A 116 7.62 -8.95 -1.68
C ASN A 116 6.85 -7.78 -2.31
N THR A 117 7.14 -6.54 -1.91
CA THR A 117 6.41 -5.36 -2.38
C THR A 117 7.29 -4.38 -3.14
N ARG A 118 6.65 -3.54 -3.94
CA ARG A 118 7.26 -2.44 -4.67
C ARG A 118 6.41 -1.20 -4.52
N PHE A 119 7.03 -0.14 -4.00
CA PHE A 119 6.43 1.17 -3.94
C PHE A 119 6.29 1.76 -5.35
N LEU A 120 5.16 2.42 -5.63
CA LEU A 120 4.87 3.05 -6.91
C LEU A 120 4.76 4.57 -6.83
N GLY A 121 4.41 5.10 -5.67
CA GLY A 121 4.22 6.54 -5.48
C GLY A 121 3.15 6.87 -4.45
N THR A 122 3.12 8.15 -4.10
CA THR A 122 2.15 8.77 -3.21
C THR A 122 1.32 9.78 -4.00
N VAL A 123 0.00 9.76 -3.85
CA VAL A 123 -0.91 10.76 -4.45
C VAL A 123 -1.95 11.20 -3.46
N ARG A 124 -2.63 12.33 -3.71
CA ARG A 124 -3.80 12.71 -2.93
C ARG A 124 -5.01 11.84 -3.27
N TYR A 125 -5.82 11.47 -2.27
CA TYR A 125 -7.07 10.73 -2.47
C TYR A 125 -8.33 11.54 -2.12
N LYS A 126 -8.16 12.70 -1.46
CA LYS A 126 -9.20 13.70 -1.23
C LYS A 126 -8.68 15.09 -1.60
N GLU A 127 -9.56 15.91 -2.18
CA GLU A 127 -9.30 17.34 -2.36
C GLU A 127 -9.56 18.07 -1.03
N THR A 128 -8.73 19.06 -0.72
CA THR A 128 -8.87 20.00 0.40
C THR A 128 -9.81 21.15 0.07
#